data_AF-A0A3D3UK22-F1
#
_entry.id   AF-A0A3D3UK22-F1
#
_cell.length_a   1.000
_cell.length_b   1.000
_cell.length_c   1.000
_cell.angle_alpha   90.00
_cell.angle_beta   90.00
_cell.angle_gamma   90.00
#
_symmetry.space_group_name_H-M   'P 1'
#
loop_
_entity.id
_entity.type
_entity.pdbx_description
1 polymer ?
#
loop_
_entity_poly.entity_id
_entity_poly.type
_entity_poly.pdbx_seq_one_letter_code
_entity_poly.pdbx_strand_id
1 'polypeptide(L)' 'MMSRAKSMQQKKAPADGITVLLLDDSKDRQAITQTVLEGAGIRAVIKETDPSRALDILREHVVDVVLVEYR' A
#
# COMPACT_ATOMS: atom_id res chain seq x y z
N MET A 1 -30.20 24.56 -20.62
CA MET A 1 -29.54 23.51 -21.44
C MET A 1 -28.29 23.07 -20.67
N MET A 2 -28.32 21.85 -20.13
CA MET A 2 -27.26 21.32 -19.26
C MET A 2 -26.02 20.91 -20.07
N SER A 3 -24.83 21.08 -19.50
CA SER A 3 -23.76 20.09 -19.71
C SER A 3 -22.87 20.00 -18.48
N ARG A 4 -22.93 18.84 -17.83
CA ARG A 4 -22.18 18.45 -16.64
C ARG A 4 -20.74 18.14 -17.03
N ALA A 5 -19.80 19.05 -16.77
CA ALA A 5 -18.39 18.68 -16.65
C ALA A 5 -18.12 18.17 -15.23
N LYS A 6 -18.71 17.02 -14.87
CA LYS A 6 -18.23 16.18 -13.77
C LYS A 6 -17.37 15.07 -14.39
N SER A 7 -16.17 15.41 -14.85
CA SER A 7 -15.19 14.38 -15.23
C SER A 7 -14.33 14.03 -14.02
N MET A 8 -14.73 12.95 -13.35
CA MET A 8 -13.85 12.01 -12.65
C MET A 8 -12.89 12.58 -11.60
N GLN A 9 -13.41 13.20 -10.54
CA GLN A 9 -12.89 12.81 -9.23
C GLN A 9 -13.55 11.49 -8.88
N GLN A 10 -12.94 10.41 -9.37
CA GLN A 10 -13.24 9.08 -8.89
C GLN A 10 -12.87 9.10 -7.41
N LYS A 11 -13.86 9.31 -6.53
CA LYS A 11 -13.71 9.05 -5.10
C LYS A 11 -13.43 7.56 -5.00
N LYS A 12 -12.14 7.19 -5.07
CA LYS A 12 -11.69 5.86 -4.70
C LYS A 12 -12.20 5.68 -3.28
N ALA A 13 -13.11 4.73 -3.07
CA ALA A 13 -13.51 4.37 -1.72
C ALA A 13 -12.22 4.15 -0.92
N PRO A 14 -12.15 4.58 0.35
CA PRO A 14 -11.03 4.21 1.19
C PRO A 14 -10.83 2.70 1.02
N ALA A 15 -9.58 2.29 0.80
CA ALA A 15 -9.20 0.89 0.83
C ALA A 15 -9.23 0.38 2.29
N ASP A 16 -10.29 0.72 3.03
CA ASP A 16 -10.51 0.26 4.39
C ASP A 16 -10.52 -1.27 4.34
N GLY A 17 -9.56 -1.87 5.03
CA GLY A 17 -9.39 -3.32 5.08
C GLY A 17 -8.33 -3.91 4.16
N ILE A 18 -7.67 -3.14 3.27
CA ILE A 18 -6.53 -3.66 2.49
C ILE A 18 -5.26 -3.60 3.35
N THR A 19 -4.69 -4.78 3.63
CA THR A 19 -3.40 -4.94 4.31
C THR A 19 -2.28 -5.13 3.28
N VAL A 20 -1.27 -4.28 3.35
CA VAL A 20 -0.11 -4.29 2.46
C VAL A 20 1.14 -4.72 3.22
N LEU A 21 1.90 -5.67 2.68
CA LEU A 21 3.28 -5.93 3.07
C LEU A 21 4.21 -5.19 2.11
N LEU A 22 5.00 -4.26 2.64
CA LEU A 22 6.00 -3.50 1.90
C LEU A 22 7.40 -4.03 2.24
N LEU A 23 8.02 -4.73 1.30
CA LEU A 23 9.38 -5.25 1.38
C LEU A 23 10.32 -4.36 0.56
N ASP A 24 11.13 -3.56 1.24
CA ASP A 24 12.12 -2.67 0.64
C ASP A 24 13.31 -2.55 1.60
N ASP A 25 14.55 -2.68 1.12
CA ASP A 25 15.76 -2.61 1.93
C ASP A 25 16.13 -1.19 2.43
N SER A 26 15.48 -0.17 1.90
CA SER A 26 15.66 1.23 2.28
C SER A 26 14.48 1.72 3.11
N LYS A 27 14.75 2.05 4.39
CA LYS A 27 13.75 2.67 5.29
C LYS A 27 13.23 4.01 4.77
N ASP A 28 14.05 4.76 4.03
CA ASP A 28 13.64 6.05 3.45
C ASP A 28 12.62 5.84 2.34
N ARG A 29 12.87 4.90 1.42
CA ARG A 29 11.89 4.53 0.39
C ARG A 29 10.63 3.95 1.00
N GLN A 30 10.74 3.13 2.05
CA GLN A 30 9.58 2.65 2.78
C GLN A 30 8.71 3.79 3.33
N ALA A 31 9.32 4.83 3.90
CA ALA A 31 8.59 5.97 4.45
C ALA A 31 7.87 6.78 3.35
N ILE A 32 8.52 6.97 2.20
CA ILE A 32 7.91 7.63 1.03
C ILE A 32 6.73 6.79 0.52
N THR A 33 6.93 5.49 0.30
CA THR A 33 5.88 4.58 -0.18
C THR A 33 4.71 4.52 0.81
N GLN A 34 4.97 4.46 2.11
CA GLN A 34 3.92 4.53 3.14
C GLN A 34 3.11 5.81 3.02
N THR A 35 3.76 6.98 2.85
CA THR A 35 3.07 8.27 2.70
C THR A 35 2.13 8.27 1.48
N VAL A 36 2.57 7.67 0.37
CA VAL A 36 1.76 7.53 -0.85
C VAL A 36 0.55 6.60 -0.62
N LEU A 37 0.76 5.46 0.05
CA LEU A 37 -0.30 4.51 0.40
C LEU A 37 -1.35 5.16 1.32
N GLU A 38 -0.90 5.89 2.34
CA GLU A 38 -1.77 6.64 3.25
C GLU A 38 -2.59 7.70 2.51
N GLY A 39 -1.96 8.43 1.59
CA GLY A 39 -2.65 9.38 0.70
C GLY A 39 -3.69 8.74 -0.21
N ALA A 40 -3.53 7.45 -0.54
CA ALA A 40 -4.49 6.64 -1.28
C ALA A 40 -5.57 5.99 -0.38
N GLY A 41 -5.53 6.24 0.93
CA GLY A 41 -6.47 5.69 1.91
C GLY A 41 -6.11 4.29 2.43
N ILE A 42 -4.91 3.78 2.12
CA ILE A 42 -4.40 2.50 2.64
C ILE A 42 -3.60 2.78 3.91
N ARG A 43 -4.05 2.27 5.06
CA ARG A 43 -3.42 2.54 6.36
C ARG A 43 -2.80 1.30 7.02
N ALA A 44 -3.22 0.10 6.64
CA ALA A 44 -2.66 -1.14 7.14
C ALA A 44 -1.43 -1.52 6.31
N VAL A 45 -0.26 -1.00 6.69
CA VAL A 45 1.01 -1.29 6.01
C VAL A 45 1.98 -1.94 7.00
N ILE A 46 2.36 -3.18 6.72
CA ILE A 46 3.44 -3.91 7.40
C ILE A 46 4.71 -3.66 6.60
N LYS A 47 5.75 -3.12 7.24
CA LYS A 47 7.02 -2.78 6.57
C LYS A 47 8.10 -3.77 6.98
N GLU A 48 8.82 -4.31 6.01
CA GLU A 48 9.98 -5.16 6.27
C GLU A 48 11.14 -4.89 5.33
N THR A 49 12.35 -5.09 5.85
CA THR A 49 13.59 -4.97 5.07
C THR A 49 14.22 -6.32 4.75
N ASP A 50 13.83 -7.37 5.49
CA ASP A 50 14.38 -8.73 5.35
C ASP A 50 13.36 -9.64 4.64
N PRO A 51 13.71 -10.20 3.47
CA PRO A 51 12.85 -11.14 2.75
C PRO A 51 12.47 -12.38 3.57
N SER A 52 13.33 -12.83 4.49
CA SER A 52 13.06 -13.99 5.34
C SER A 52 11.92 -13.69 6.32
N ARG A 53 11.95 -12.50 6.94
CA ARG A 53 10.88 -12.03 7.82
C ARG A 53 9.59 -11.76 7.07
N ALA A 54 9.68 -11.23 5.84
CA ALA A 54 8.52 -11.06 4.97
C ALA A 54 7.82 -12.40 4.68
N LEU A 55 8.57 -13.48 4.46
CA LEU A 55 7.98 -14.82 4.29
C LEU A 55 7.30 -15.34 5.55
N ASP A 56 7.86 -15.09 6.73
CA ASP A 56 7.23 -15.48 7.99
C ASP A 56 5.90 -14.72 8.20
N ILE A 57 5.88 -13.41 7.92
CA ILE A 57 4.66 -12.59 7.97
C ILE A 57 3.58 -13.15 7.05
N LEU A 58 3.93 -13.55 5.82
CA LEU A 58 2.98 -14.13 4.87
C LEU A 58 2.42 -15.49 5.30
N ARG A 59 3.09 -16.20 6.22
CA ARG A 59 2.59 -17.44 6.82
C ARG A 59 1.67 -17.19 8.00
N GLU A 60 1.92 -16.13 8.75
CA GLU A 60 1.23 -15.81 10.02
C GLU A 60 0.04 -14.86 9.85
N HIS A 61 0.04 -14.06 8.78
CA HIS A 61 -0.93 -13.00 8.56
C HIS A 61 -1.55 -13.07 7.16
N VAL A 62 -2.82 -12.69 7.07
CA VAL A 62 -3.47 -12.43 5.78
C VAL A 62 -3.04 -11.06 5.30
N VAL A 63 -2.35 -11.04 4.16
CA VAL A 63 -1.92 -9.84 3.44
C VAL A 63 -2.59 -9.85 2.07
N ASP A 64 -3.21 -8.74 1.68
CA ASP A 64 -3.92 -8.62 0.40
C ASP A 64 -2.98 -8.30 -0.75
N VAL A 65 -1.94 -7.50 -0.48
CA VAL A 65 -0.98 -7.04 -1.48
C VAL A 65 0.43 -7.07 -0.91
N VAL A 66 1.37 -7.62 -1.68
CA VAL A 66 2.80 -7.51 -1.39
C VAL A 66 3.43 -6.56 -2.39
N LEU A 67 4.08 -5.52 -1.88
CA LEU A 67 4.93 -4.61 -2.65
C LEU A 67 6.38 -5.00 -2.37
N VAL A 68 7.07 -5.52 -3.38
CA VAL A 68 8.48 -5.92 -3.27
C VAL A 68 9.30 -4.97 -4.14
N GLU A 69 10.26 -4.31 -3.52
CA GLU A 69 11.29 -3.58 -4.25
C GLU A 69 12.19 -4.59 -4.98
N TYR A 70 12.26 -4.47 -6.29
CA TYR A 70 13.14 -5.26 -7.13
C TYR A 70 14.31 -4.39 -7.60
N ARG A 71 15.53 -4.86 -7.37
CA ARG A 71 16.77 -4.21 -7.82
C ARG A 71 17.32 -4.90 -9.06
#